data_AF-A0A0F8TX53-F1
#
_entry.id   AF-A0A0F8TX53-F1
#
_cell.length_a   1.000
_cell.length_b   1.000
_cell.length_c   1.000
_cell.angle_alpha   90.00
_cell.angle_beta   90.00
_cell.angle_gamma   90.00
#
_symmetry.space_group_name_H-M   'P 1'
#
loop_
_entity.id
_entity.type
_entity.pdbx_description
1 polymer ?
#
loop_
_entity_poly.entity_id
_entity_poly.type
_entity_poly.pdbx_seq_one_letter_code
_entity_poly.pdbx_strand_id
1 'polypeptide(L)'
;MDTPENDESKRRPRRPRQPKVVILSWRFSAAPSRPAAQRATLINQNQYSRLLRTVNPVQIPVFSPLPSYLVHFSNNYCASVLWPGLMPRASPDANHPGVTCWLSLSTRHSALHSAFLFGSYIHRNMQSLLKRKGYFNAADVYYTRICEADAIAKINRAIQDPVQAISDEVILSVLCLATNQLEGVKELQPKDTSFQPPLQSLQWLDIYGCMLTNPIHQAGLVQLVNLRGGLDKLELPGLAAVISFFSILSASQTLSRPHFPFMSLYFGRQMTLHQLLLSRGPTQDIEQESLIEVTMPEMQNIFRGLQAYISLVQEHQEGMLAEVAGMTLCDFRNLLQWHILSLLPASHLGHDLQFYPVYESCRLALVIFGVGIIFPLPLEASRLPTLATMLRSELASFNEKALPQNPALAKLRCWCLLLGGIAAKGSQHRQWYVGELRAFAQIHSLSTWDEVKLMAKSISWLEIACDAAGMQLWDETRH
;
A
#
# COMPACT_ATOMS: atom_id res chain seq x y z
N MET A 1 -64.37 30.87 -18.78
CA MET A 1 -63.57 31.35 -19.92
C MET A 1 -62.23 31.78 -19.37
N ASP A 2 -61.09 31.13 -19.59
CA ASP A 2 -60.73 29.84 -20.15
C ASP A 2 -59.36 29.50 -19.54
N THR A 3 -59.23 28.31 -18.96
CA THR A 3 -57.93 27.71 -18.60
C THR A 3 -57.40 26.94 -19.80
N PRO A 4 -56.16 27.16 -20.28
CA PRO A 4 -55.59 26.29 -21.29
C PRO A 4 -54.90 25.10 -20.61
N GLU A 5 -55.46 23.91 -20.86
CA GLU A 5 -54.77 22.62 -20.77
C GLU A 5 -53.52 22.66 -21.65
N ASN A 6 -52.37 22.22 -21.14
CA ASN A 6 -51.18 22.00 -21.96
C ASN A 6 -50.81 20.52 -21.93
N ASP A 7 -50.90 19.95 -23.13
CA ASP A 7 -50.76 18.56 -23.52
C ASP A 7 -49.31 18.08 -23.36
N GLU A 8 -49.03 17.29 -22.33
CA GLU A 8 -47.70 16.73 -22.05
C GLU A 8 -47.46 15.36 -22.72
N SER A 9 -48.20 15.03 -23.78
CA SER A 9 -48.10 13.72 -24.45
C SER A 9 -47.44 13.76 -25.82
N LYS A 10 -46.13 14.11 -25.91
CA LYS A 10 -45.23 13.76 -27.04
C LYS A 10 -43.77 14.21 -26.77
N ARG A 11 -43.00 13.43 -26.02
CA ARG A 11 -41.51 13.52 -26.06
C ARG A 11 -40.90 12.16 -26.36
N ARG A 12 -40.36 12.02 -27.58
CA ARG A 12 -39.57 10.86 -28.02
C ARG A 12 -38.32 10.69 -27.12
N PRO A 13 -37.90 9.45 -26.81
CA PRO A 13 -36.69 9.24 -26.00
C PRO A 13 -35.44 9.63 -26.80
N ARG A 14 -34.60 10.49 -26.22
CA ARG A 14 -33.25 10.81 -26.73
C ARG A 14 -32.35 9.57 -26.54
N ARG A 15 -31.72 9.10 -27.62
CA ARG A 15 -30.69 8.06 -27.57
C ARG A 15 -29.54 8.47 -26.63
N PRO A 16 -28.98 7.55 -25.82
CA PRO A 16 -27.81 7.86 -25.01
C PRO A 16 -26.59 8.13 -25.90
N ARG A 17 -25.87 9.23 -25.62
CA ARG A 17 -24.60 9.57 -26.27
C ARG A 17 -23.52 8.60 -25.79
N GLN A 18 -22.82 7.95 -26.72
CA GLN A 18 -21.62 7.18 -26.42
C GLN A 18 -20.51 8.09 -25.86
N PRO A 19 -19.71 7.64 -24.87
CA PRO A 19 -18.61 8.41 -24.33
C PRO A 19 -17.49 8.53 -25.37
N LYS A 20 -17.09 9.77 -25.69
CA LYS A 20 -15.92 10.06 -26.52
C LYS A 20 -14.66 9.93 -25.67
N VAL A 21 -13.78 9.00 -26.04
CA VAL A 21 -12.40 8.95 -25.56
C VAL A 21 -11.63 10.11 -26.19
N VAL A 22 -11.10 11.02 -25.38
CA VAL A 22 -10.26 12.13 -25.84
C VAL A 22 -8.80 11.67 -25.85
N ILE A 23 -8.21 11.55 -27.04
CA ILE A 23 -6.81 11.14 -27.23
C ILE A 23 -5.94 12.40 -27.31
N LEU A 24 -5.05 12.60 -26.34
CA LEU A 24 -4.01 13.63 -26.38
C LEU A 24 -2.74 13.05 -27.03
N SER A 25 -2.24 13.71 -28.07
CA SER A 25 -1.01 13.33 -28.77
C SER A 25 0.23 13.94 -28.11
N TRP A 26 1.29 13.12 -27.94
CA TRP A 26 2.54 13.49 -27.27
C TRP A 26 3.70 13.59 -28.27
N ARG A 27 4.61 14.56 -28.12
CA ARG A 27 5.85 14.70 -28.91
C ARG A 27 7.07 14.85 -28.00
N PHE A 28 8.15 14.13 -28.28
CA PHE A 28 9.49 14.37 -27.72
C PHE A 28 10.63 14.14 -28.72
N SER A 29 11.71 14.89 -28.53
CA SER A 29 12.90 15.07 -29.40
C SER A 29 13.97 13.98 -29.28
N ALA A 30 14.82 13.92 -30.32
CA ALA A 30 15.77 12.86 -30.67
C ALA A 30 17.02 12.71 -29.77
N ALA A 31 17.60 11.50 -29.79
CA ALA A 31 18.76 11.04 -29.03
C ALA A 31 20.05 10.90 -29.87
N PRO A 32 21.25 10.88 -29.24
CA PRO A 32 22.48 10.37 -29.86
C PRO A 32 23.04 9.08 -29.21
N SER A 33 24.10 8.55 -29.84
CA SER A 33 24.56 7.16 -30.00
C SER A 33 25.36 6.44 -28.87
N ARG A 34 25.40 5.09 -29.00
CA ARG A 34 25.90 3.99 -28.11
C ARG A 34 27.39 4.02 -27.68
N PRO A 35 27.76 3.30 -26.59
CA PRO A 35 28.60 2.08 -26.80
C PRO A 35 28.40 0.87 -25.83
N ALA A 36 28.97 -0.25 -26.33
CA ALA A 36 29.41 -1.58 -25.83
C ALA A 36 28.99 -2.18 -24.46
N ALA A 37 28.72 -3.49 -24.49
CA ALA A 37 28.24 -4.36 -23.41
C ALA A 37 29.35 -5.24 -22.80
N GLN A 38 29.31 -5.48 -21.48
CA GLN A 38 30.04 -6.57 -20.81
C GLN A 38 29.27 -7.18 -19.60
N ARG A 39 29.63 -8.44 -19.33
CA ARG A 39 28.93 -9.54 -18.63
C ARG A 39 28.47 -9.28 -17.18
N ALA A 40 27.28 -9.79 -16.84
CA ALA A 40 26.75 -9.88 -15.47
C ALA A 40 26.78 -11.32 -14.91
N THR A 41 26.98 -11.38 -13.60
CA THR A 41 27.30 -12.54 -12.76
C THR A 41 26.09 -13.43 -12.42
N LEU A 42 26.36 -14.72 -12.22
CA LEU A 42 25.42 -15.83 -12.01
C LEU A 42 24.58 -15.73 -10.73
N ILE A 43 23.26 -15.90 -10.85
CA ILE A 43 22.33 -16.21 -9.74
C ILE A 43 21.58 -17.52 -10.08
N ASN A 44 21.61 -18.43 -9.09
CA ASN A 44 20.93 -19.73 -8.92
C ASN A 44 20.14 -20.32 -10.12
N GLN A 45 20.82 -21.10 -10.96
CA GLN A 45 20.30 -21.70 -12.21
C GLN A 45 19.28 -22.84 -12.02
N ASN A 46 19.15 -23.43 -10.82
CA ASN A 46 18.46 -24.72 -10.63
C ASN A 46 16.93 -24.65 -10.54
N GLN A 47 16.35 -23.54 -10.05
CA GLN A 47 14.88 -23.35 -10.09
C GLN A 47 14.41 -22.82 -11.46
N TYR A 48 15.25 -22.03 -12.12
CA TYR A 48 14.98 -21.46 -13.43
C TYR A 48 15.03 -22.52 -14.55
N SER A 49 15.92 -23.51 -14.46
CA SER A 49 16.00 -24.61 -15.43
C SER A 49 14.74 -25.50 -15.48
N ARG A 50 13.91 -25.51 -14.43
CA ARG A 50 12.58 -26.17 -14.45
C ARG A 50 11.50 -25.28 -15.09
N LEU A 51 11.52 -23.96 -14.86
CA LEU A 51 10.59 -23.00 -15.47
C LEU A 51 10.87 -22.72 -16.95
N LEU A 52 12.13 -22.83 -17.38
CA LEU A 52 12.53 -22.73 -18.79
C LEU A 52 12.25 -24.00 -19.60
N ARG A 53 12.18 -25.18 -18.97
CA ARG A 53 11.88 -26.42 -19.71
C ARG A 53 10.49 -26.39 -20.37
N THR A 54 9.61 -25.51 -19.92
CA THR A 54 8.30 -25.25 -20.54
C THR A 54 8.28 -24.05 -21.50
N VAL A 55 9.35 -23.25 -21.58
CA VAL A 55 9.43 -22.04 -22.43
C VAL A 55 10.69 -22.14 -23.31
N ASN A 56 10.48 -22.53 -24.57
CA ASN A 56 11.52 -22.70 -25.56
C ASN A 56 12.30 -21.37 -25.77
N PRO A 57 13.62 -21.29 -25.48
CA PRO A 57 14.37 -20.03 -25.46
C PRO A 57 14.62 -19.40 -26.84
N VAL A 58 14.16 -20.02 -27.93
CA VAL A 58 14.52 -19.63 -29.31
C VAL A 58 13.46 -18.79 -30.02
N GLN A 59 12.24 -18.63 -29.50
CA GLN A 59 11.25 -17.75 -30.14
C GLN A 59 10.41 -17.04 -29.08
N ILE A 60 10.85 -15.85 -28.66
CA ILE A 60 9.91 -14.83 -28.18
C ILE A 60 9.32 -14.22 -29.45
N PRO A 61 8.07 -14.52 -29.85
CA PRO A 61 7.48 -14.00 -31.10
C PRO A 61 7.22 -12.49 -31.05
N VAL A 62 7.45 -11.86 -29.89
CA VAL A 62 7.26 -10.43 -29.65
C VAL A 62 8.55 -9.66 -29.94
N PHE A 63 8.46 -8.68 -30.84
CA PHE A 63 9.54 -7.73 -31.08
C PHE A 63 9.87 -6.92 -29.82
N SER A 64 11.16 -6.93 -29.45
CA SER A 64 11.71 -6.14 -28.35
C SER A 64 12.70 -5.10 -28.86
N PRO A 65 12.70 -3.87 -28.33
CA PRO A 65 13.69 -2.86 -28.67
C PRO A 65 15.07 -3.15 -28.06
N LEU A 66 15.18 -4.15 -27.18
CA LEU A 66 16.41 -4.54 -26.51
C LEU A 66 17.05 -5.79 -27.14
N PRO A 67 18.39 -5.91 -27.08
CA PRO A 67 19.09 -7.16 -27.34
C PRO A 67 18.55 -8.34 -26.51
N SER A 68 18.50 -9.53 -27.11
CA SER A 68 17.92 -10.74 -26.49
C SER A 68 18.51 -11.10 -25.12
N TYR A 69 19.81 -10.84 -24.89
CA TYR A 69 20.43 -11.10 -23.60
C TYR A 69 19.91 -10.19 -22.48
N LEU A 70 19.58 -8.92 -22.78
CA LEU A 70 18.97 -8.00 -21.82
C LEU A 70 17.51 -8.35 -21.54
N VAL A 71 16.79 -8.80 -22.57
CA VAL A 71 15.42 -9.32 -22.41
C VAL A 71 15.42 -10.54 -21.49
N HIS A 72 16.31 -11.50 -21.77
CA HIS A 72 16.46 -12.70 -20.94
C HIS A 72 16.80 -12.33 -19.49
N PHE A 73 17.78 -11.45 -19.29
CA PHE A 73 18.15 -10.98 -17.96
C PHE A 73 16.97 -10.33 -17.21
N SER A 74 16.22 -9.46 -17.88
CA SER A 74 15.07 -8.76 -17.28
C SER A 74 13.94 -9.73 -16.91
N ASN A 75 13.64 -10.70 -17.77
CA ASN A 75 12.64 -11.73 -17.52
C ASN A 75 13.04 -12.63 -16.33
N ASN A 76 14.32 -12.99 -16.24
CA ASN A 76 14.83 -13.79 -15.12
C ASN A 76 14.70 -13.03 -13.82
N TYR A 77 15.07 -11.76 -13.83
CA TYR A 77 14.93 -10.89 -12.68
C TYR A 77 13.47 -10.77 -12.23
N CYS A 78 12.53 -10.57 -13.17
CA CYS A 78 11.11 -10.52 -12.86
C CYS A 78 10.61 -11.82 -12.19
N ALA A 79 10.95 -12.97 -12.77
CA ALA A 79 10.47 -14.27 -12.32
C ALA A 79 11.12 -14.77 -11.02
N SER A 80 12.35 -14.35 -10.72
CA SER A 80 13.12 -14.82 -9.56
C SER A 80 13.17 -13.84 -8.39
N VAL A 81 12.96 -12.54 -8.65
CA VAL A 81 13.06 -11.49 -7.62
C VAL A 81 11.76 -10.70 -7.54
N LEU A 82 11.40 -9.98 -8.60
CA LEU A 82 10.35 -8.96 -8.53
C LEU A 82 8.98 -9.55 -8.17
N TRP A 83 8.47 -10.49 -8.97
CA TRP A 83 7.13 -11.05 -8.75
C TRP A 83 7.05 -11.94 -7.50
N PRO A 84 8.03 -12.81 -7.17
CA PRO A 84 7.99 -13.56 -5.92
C PRO A 84 7.99 -12.68 -4.67
N GLY A 85 8.64 -11.52 -4.69
CA GLY A 85 8.56 -10.59 -3.56
C GLY A 85 7.24 -9.81 -3.51
N LEU A 86 6.64 -9.51 -4.67
CA LEU A 86 5.34 -8.81 -4.77
C LEU A 86 4.15 -9.73 -4.46
N MET A 87 4.26 -10.99 -4.84
CA MET A 87 3.31 -12.08 -4.62
C MET A 87 4.04 -13.24 -3.92
N PRO A 88 4.21 -13.18 -2.59
CA PRO A 88 4.89 -14.22 -1.82
C PRO A 88 4.27 -15.61 -2.00
N ARG A 89 5.02 -16.64 -1.65
CA ARG A 89 4.60 -18.04 -1.83
C ARG A 89 3.52 -18.46 -0.83
N ALA A 90 2.71 -19.43 -1.27
CA ALA A 90 1.66 -20.09 -0.46
C ALA A 90 2.17 -21.31 0.29
N SER A 91 3.33 -21.83 -0.08
CA SER A 91 4.01 -22.97 0.50
C SER A 91 5.47 -22.95 0.02
N PRO A 92 6.41 -23.69 0.64
CA PRO A 92 7.82 -23.65 0.28
C PRO A 92 8.04 -24.16 -1.16
N ASP A 93 7.20 -25.11 -1.56
CA ASP A 93 7.31 -25.87 -2.81
C ASP A 93 6.58 -25.23 -4.01
N ALA A 94 5.73 -24.22 -3.79
CA ALA A 94 4.91 -23.62 -4.84
C ALA A 94 5.03 -22.09 -4.90
N ASN A 95 5.45 -21.58 -6.06
CA ASN A 95 5.31 -20.16 -6.38
C ASN A 95 3.82 -19.78 -6.52
N HIS A 96 3.49 -18.52 -6.24
CA HIS A 96 2.18 -17.99 -6.56
C HIS A 96 1.89 -18.18 -8.08
N PRO A 97 0.69 -18.68 -8.48
CA PRO A 97 0.39 -18.99 -9.88
C PRO A 97 0.60 -17.80 -10.85
N GLY A 98 0.39 -16.58 -10.35
CA GLY A 98 0.63 -15.34 -11.09
C GLY A 98 2.07 -15.22 -11.61
N VAL A 99 3.09 -15.66 -10.86
CA VAL A 99 4.50 -15.54 -11.27
C VAL A 99 4.76 -16.25 -12.61
N THR A 100 4.27 -17.47 -12.76
CA THR A 100 4.45 -18.26 -13.99
C THR A 100 3.51 -17.78 -15.10
N CYS A 101 2.26 -17.46 -14.75
CA CYS A 101 1.25 -17.03 -15.72
C CYS A 101 1.64 -15.71 -16.40
N TRP A 102 2.10 -14.73 -15.61
CA TRP A 102 2.50 -13.41 -16.11
C TRP A 102 3.69 -13.53 -17.07
N LEU A 103 4.70 -14.34 -16.73
CA LEU A 103 5.84 -14.57 -17.62
C LEU A 103 5.39 -15.12 -18.98
N SER A 104 4.63 -16.21 -18.96
CA SER A 104 4.09 -16.85 -20.17
C SER A 104 3.32 -15.86 -21.03
N LEU A 105 2.44 -15.07 -20.40
CA LEU A 105 1.61 -14.08 -21.08
C LEU A 105 2.44 -12.97 -21.73
N SER A 106 3.48 -12.50 -21.04
CA SER A 106 4.39 -11.48 -21.57
C SER A 106 5.15 -11.93 -22.82
N THR A 107 5.33 -13.24 -23.05
CA THR A 107 5.97 -13.73 -24.29
C THR A 107 5.05 -13.67 -25.51
N ARG A 108 3.74 -13.49 -25.30
CA ARG A 108 2.71 -13.50 -26.35
C ARG A 108 2.07 -12.13 -26.56
N HIS A 109 2.15 -11.23 -25.58
CA HIS A 109 1.53 -9.91 -25.64
C HIS A 109 2.58 -8.78 -25.65
N SER A 110 2.62 -8.01 -26.75
CA SER A 110 3.71 -7.06 -26.99
C SER A 110 3.77 -5.88 -26.03
N ALA A 111 2.61 -5.30 -25.66
CA ALA A 111 2.57 -4.19 -24.71
C ALA A 111 3.07 -4.62 -23.32
N LEU A 112 2.49 -5.71 -22.80
CA LEU A 112 2.89 -6.36 -21.56
C LEU A 112 4.37 -6.73 -21.50
N HIS A 113 4.92 -7.31 -22.57
CA HIS A 113 6.35 -7.59 -22.67
C HIS A 113 7.19 -6.34 -22.36
N SER A 114 6.85 -5.24 -23.02
CA SER A 114 7.60 -3.98 -22.95
C SER A 114 7.42 -3.31 -21.58
N ALA A 115 6.21 -3.37 -21.02
CA ALA A 115 5.90 -2.88 -19.68
C ALA A 115 6.65 -3.65 -18.57
N PHE A 116 6.83 -4.96 -18.73
CA PHE A 116 7.61 -5.77 -17.80
C PHE A 116 9.11 -5.51 -17.88
N LEU A 117 9.65 -5.29 -19.08
CA LEU A 117 11.03 -4.83 -19.22
C LEU A 117 11.21 -3.51 -18.50
N PHE A 118 10.34 -2.54 -18.74
CA PHE A 118 10.35 -1.25 -18.05
C PHE A 118 10.32 -1.43 -16.51
N GLY A 119 9.33 -2.14 -15.97
CA GLY A 119 9.22 -2.37 -14.52
C GLY A 119 10.45 -3.07 -13.93
N SER A 120 11.06 -4.02 -14.66
CA SER A 120 12.31 -4.69 -14.27
C SER A 120 13.45 -3.70 -14.06
N TYR A 121 13.68 -2.78 -15.02
CA TYR A 121 14.72 -1.77 -14.90
C TYR A 121 14.45 -0.79 -13.75
N ILE A 122 13.20 -0.32 -13.61
CA ILE A 122 12.83 0.62 -12.54
C ILE A 122 13.09 0.02 -11.16
N HIS A 123 12.64 -1.21 -10.94
CA HIS A 123 12.81 -1.88 -9.66
C HIS A 123 14.29 -2.21 -9.37
N ARG A 124 15.08 -2.60 -10.38
CA ARG A 124 16.54 -2.76 -10.25
C ARG A 124 17.24 -1.46 -9.89
N ASN A 125 16.85 -0.35 -10.51
CA ASN A 125 17.39 0.97 -10.20
C ASN A 125 17.15 1.30 -8.72
N MET A 126 15.91 1.12 -8.24
CA MET A 126 15.58 1.39 -6.84
C MET A 126 16.30 0.48 -5.86
N GLN A 127 16.50 -0.80 -6.19
CA GLN A 127 17.34 -1.67 -5.35
C GLN A 127 18.81 -1.20 -5.29
N SER A 128 19.34 -0.69 -6.40
CA SER A 128 20.69 -0.14 -6.44
C SER A 128 20.79 1.14 -5.61
N LEU A 129 19.83 2.06 -5.75
CA LEU A 129 19.79 3.34 -5.03
C LEU A 129 19.55 3.17 -3.53
N LEU A 130 18.53 2.40 -3.14
CA LEU A 130 18.08 2.32 -1.74
C LEU A 130 18.82 1.27 -0.92
N LYS A 131 19.10 0.12 -1.53
CA LYS A 131 19.65 -1.04 -0.81
C LYS A 131 21.13 -1.26 -1.12
N ARG A 132 21.73 -0.45 -2.00
CA ARG A 132 23.08 -0.66 -2.56
C ARG A 132 23.25 -2.09 -3.09
N LYS A 133 22.16 -2.66 -3.62
CA LYS A 133 22.10 -4.04 -4.13
C LYS A 133 21.94 -4.02 -5.64
N GLY A 134 22.79 -4.80 -6.31
CA GLY A 134 22.80 -4.90 -7.76
C GLY A 134 23.50 -3.72 -8.44
N TYR A 135 23.81 -3.91 -9.72
CA TYR A 135 24.50 -2.94 -10.55
C TYR A 135 23.49 -2.27 -11.50
N PHE A 136 23.52 -0.94 -11.51
CA PHE A 136 22.71 -0.09 -12.39
C PHE A 136 23.57 1.08 -12.87
N ASN A 137 23.74 1.21 -14.19
CA ASN A 137 24.66 2.20 -14.78
C ASN A 137 23.96 3.14 -15.77
N ALA A 138 24.73 4.04 -16.38
CA ALA A 138 24.22 4.99 -17.37
C ALA A 138 23.56 4.32 -18.59
N ALA A 139 24.02 3.14 -19.00
CA ALA A 139 23.39 2.37 -20.06
C ALA A 139 22.03 1.80 -19.63
N ASP A 140 21.92 1.31 -18.38
CA ASP A 140 20.62 0.88 -17.83
C ASP A 140 19.60 2.04 -17.81
N VAL A 141 20.02 3.26 -17.45
CA VAL A 141 19.15 4.46 -17.52
C VAL A 141 18.62 4.71 -18.94
N TYR A 142 19.50 4.56 -19.94
CA TYR A 142 19.11 4.68 -21.35
C TYR A 142 18.10 3.60 -21.75
N TYR A 143 18.32 2.34 -21.35
CA TYR A 143 17.40 1.24 -21.66
C TYR A 143 16.05 1.39 -20.96
N THR A 144 16.00 1.92 -19.73
CA THR A 144 14.74 2.25 -19.06
C THR A 144 13.86 3.14 -19.92
N ARG A 145 14.42 4.23 -20.48
CA ARG A 145 13.67 5.18 -21.32
C ARG A 145 13.18 4.55 -22.61
N ILE A 146 13.97 3.67 -23.22
CA ILE A 146 13.56 2.91 -24.41
C ILE A 146 12.36 2.02 -24.07
N CYS A 147 12.45 1.24 -22.99
CA CYS A 147 11.38 0.34 -22.59
C CYS A 147 10.10 1.08 -22.23
N GLU A 148 10.21 2.23 -21.56
CA GLU A 148 9.08 3.10 -21.23
C GLU A 148 8.38 3.59 -22.50
N ALA A 149 9.13 4.18 -23.43
CA ALA A 149 8.57 4.71 -24.68
C ALA A 149 7.91 3.62 -25.54
N ASP A 150 8.54 2.44 -25.62
CA ASP A 150 8.01 1.29 -26.34
C ASP A 150 6.75 0.72 -25.68
N ALA A 151 6.72 0.64 -24.34
CA ALA A 151 5.53 0.24 -23.58
C ALA A 151 4.37 1.21 -23.82
N ILE A 152 4.60 2.52 -23.69
CA ILE A 152 3.58 3.55 -23.95
C ILE A 152 3.05 3.44 -25.38
N ALA A 153 3.93 3.31 -26.37
CA ALA A 153 3.51 3.20 -27.77
C ALA A 153 2.65 1.96 -28.04
N LYS A 154 3.01 0.81 -27.47
CA LYS A 154 2.27 -0.45 -27.65
C LYS A 154 0.96 -0.46 -26.87
N ILE A 155 0.92 0.08 -25.65
CA ILE A 155 -0.30 0.26 -24.87
C ILE A 155 -1.27 1.18 -25.62
N ASN A 156 -0.78 2.34 -26.11
CA ASN A 156 -1.60 3.29 -26.86
C ASN A 156 -2.22 2.70 -28.12
N ARG A 157 -1.57 1.72 -28.76
CA ARG A 157 -2.13 0.96 -29.87
C ARG A 157 -3.18 -0.05 -29.40
N ALA A 158 -2.89 -0.81 -28.35
CA ALA A 158 -3.80 -1.81 -27.82
C ALA A 158 -5.12 -1.21 -27.30
N ILE A 159 -5.08 -0.02 -26.69
CA ILE A 159 -6.29 0.66 -26.20
C ILE A 159 -7.18 1.24 -27.31
N GLN A 160 -6.72 1.28 -28.58
CA GLN A 160 -7.58 1.70 -29.70
C GLN A 160 -8.64 0.67 -30.03
N ASP A 161 -8.40 -0.60 -29.73
CA ASP A 161 -9.39 -1.66 -29.83
C ASP A 161 -10.13 -1.77 -28.48
N PRO A 162 -11.44 -1.46 -28.41
CA PRO A 162 -12.19 -1.49 -27.16
C PRO A 162 -12.20 -2.85 -26.46
N VAL A 163 -12.12 -3.95 -27.21
CA VAL A 163 -12.12 -5.30 -26.65
C VAL A 163 -10.76 -5.60 -26.00
N GLN A 164 -9.67 -5.22 -26.67
CA GLN A 164 -8.31 -5.39 -26.12
C GLN A 164 -8.03 -4.39 -24.99
N ALA A 165 -8.59 -3.19 -25.04
CA ALA A 165 -8.33 -2.13 -24.06
C ALA A 165 -8.61 -2.58 -22.61
N ILE A 166 -9.62 -3.44 -22.43
CA ILE A 166 -10.05 -3.97 -21.13
C ILE A 166 -9.54 -5.39 -20.88
N SER A 167 -8.57 -5.88 -21.64
CA SER A 167 -7.94 -7.17 -21.39
C SER A 167 -7.00 -7.08 -20.18
N ASP A 168 -6.81 -8.20 -19.49
CA ASP A 168 -5.95 -8.27 -18.32
C ASP A 168 -4.48 -7.91 -18.63
N GLU A 169 -4.01 -8.21 -19.84
CA GLU A 169 -2.69 -7.84 -20.33
C GLU A 169 -2.51 -6.33 -20.42
N VAL A 170 -3.50 -5.63 -20.98
CA VAL A 170 -3.45 -4.18 -21.13
C VAL A 170 -3.59 -3.51 -19.77
N ILE A 171 -4.51 -3.98 -18.92
CA ILE A 171 -4.67 -3.48 -17.55
C ILE A 171 -3.38 -3.64 -16.74
N LEU A 172 -2.73 -4.81 -16.81
CA LEU A 172 -1.45 -5.06 -16.15
C LEU A 172 -0.32 -4.20 -16.74
N SER A 173 -0.32 -3.97 -18.05
CA SER A 173 0.65 -3.07 -18.70
C SER A 173 0.50 -1.63 -18.21
N VAL A 174 -0.73 -1.14 -18.08
CA VAL A 174 -1.04 0.20 -17.56
C VAL A 174 -0.69 0.31 -16.08
N LEU A 175 -0.95 -0.74 -15.28
CA LEU A 175 -0.51 -0.81 -13.89
C LEU A 175 1.01 -0.59 -13.78
N CYS A 176 1.81 -1.26 -14.61
CA CYS A 176 3.26 -1.08 -14.61
C CYS A 176 3.68 0.37 -14.91
N LEU A 177 2.97 1.09 -15.79
CA LEU A 177 3.24 2.51 -16.02
C LEU A 177 2.79 3.39 -14.84
N ALA A 178 1.68 3.03 -14.21
CA ALA A 178 1.06 3.82 -13.15
C ALA A 178 1.85 3.80 -11.83
N THR A 179 2.66 2.77 -11.58
CA THR A 179 3.30 2.51 -10.28
C THR A 179 4.83 2.60 -10.28
N ASN A 180 5.46 2.89 -11.42
CA ASN A 180 6.92 2.87 -11.58
C ASN A 180 7.52 4.24 -11.98
N GLN A 181 6.98 5.36 -11.50
CA GLN A 181 7.52 6.69 -11.81
C GLN A 181 8.71 7.02 -10.90
N LEU A 182 9.86 7.33 -11.50
CA LEU A 182 11.13 7.62 -10.81
C LEU A 182 11.39 9.11 -10.53
N GLU A 183 10.46 10.00 -10.86
CA GLU A 183 10.69 11.44 -10.68
C GLU A 183 10.88 11.79 -9.20
N GLY A 184 11.94 12.54 -8.90
CA GLY A 184 12.17 13.11 -7.57
C GLY A 184 12.83 12.19 -6.54
N VAL A 185 13.17 10.94 -6.88
CA VAL A 185 13.93 10.05 -5.98
C VAL A 185 15.39 10.53 -5.89
N LYS A 186 15.68 11.36 -4.88
CA LYS A 186 17.06 11.71 -4.50
C LYS A 186 17.64 10.58 -3.63
N GLU A 187 18.97 10.49 -3.55
CA GLU A 187 19.64 9.62 -2.58
C GLU A 187 19.02 9.83 -1.19
N LEU A 188 18.29 8.83 -0.71
CA LEU A 188 17.70 8.87 0.63
C LEU A 188 18.86 8.73 1.61
N GLN A 189 19.18 9.82 2.30
CA GLN A 189 20.03 9.76 3.48
C GLN A 189 19.33 8.90 4.54
N PRO A 190 20.06 8.07 5.31
CA PRO A 190 19.48 7.35 6.43
C PRO A 190 18.99 8.36 7.45
N LYS A 191 17.71 8.70 7.38
CA LYS A 191 17.03 9.53 8.38
C LYS A 191 16.50 8.62 9.47
N ASP A 192 16.65 9.09 10.70
CA ASP A 192 16.07 8.47 11.88
C ASP A 192 14.54 8.39 11.71
N THR A 193 14.01 7.17 11.57
CA THR A 193 12.58 6.93 11.40
C THR A 193 11.86 7.07 12.74
N SER A 194 10.63 7.60 12.75
CA SER A 194 9.86 7.74 13.99
C SER A 194 9.53 6.38 14.64
N PHE A 195 9.32 5.34 13.83
CA PHE A 195 9.02 3.97 14.27
C PHE A 195 10.06 2.99 13.74
N GLN A 196 10.11 1.78 14.31
CA GLN A 196 10.99 0.68 13.88
C GLN A 196 10.20 -0.56 13.41
N PRO A 197 9.32 -0.41 12.41
CA PRO A 197 8.42 -1.47 12.00
C PRO A 197 9.16 -2.69 11.44
N PRO A 198 8.72 -3.93 11.74
CA PRO A 198 9.20 -5.12 11.04
C PRO A 198 8.62 -5.19 9.63
N LEU A 199 9.08 -6.17 8.84
CA LEU A 199 8.50 -6.51 7.52
C LEU A 199 8.44 -5.34 6.51
N GLN A 200 9.34 -4.36 6.60
CA GLN A 200 9.36 -3.17 5.71
C GLN A 200 9.47 -3.52 4.22
N SER A 201 10.16 -4.63 3.88
CA SER A 201 10.28 -5.10 2.49
C SER A 201 9.14 -6.02 2.03
N LEU A 202 8.14 -6.31 2.86
CA LEU A 202 7.05 -7.20 2.49
C LEU A 202 6.24 -6.59 1.33
N GLN A 203 6.13 -7.32 0.21
CA GLN A 203 5.64 -6.81 -1.08
C GLN A 203 6.42 -5.63 -1.66
N TRP A 204 7.72 -5.53 -1.35
CA TRP A 204 8.59 -4.44 -1.79
C TRP A 204 8.07 -3.06 -1.38
N LEU A 205 7.39 -2.97 -0.22
CA LEU A 205 6.79 -1.73 0.23
C LEU A 205 7.84 -0.63 0.45
N ASP A 206 9.02 -0.99 0.96
CA ASP A 206 10.17 -0.10 1.07
C ASP A 206 10.69 0.46 -0.27
N ILE A 207 10.43 -0.23 -1.39
CA ILE A 207 10.79 0.21 -2.74
C ILE A 207 9.66 1.03 -3.35
N TYR A 208 8.45 0.45 -3.47
CA TYR A 208 7.33 1.10 -4.11
C TYR A 208 6.79 2.29 -3.30
N GLY A 209 6.94 2.26 -1.97
CA GLY A 209 6.59 3.38 -1.10
C GLY A 209 7.42 4.64 -1.35
N CYS A 210 8.63 4.49 -1.92
CA CYS A 210 9.48 5.61 -2.33
C CYS A 210 9.15 6.14 -3.74
N MET A 211 8.34 5.43 -4.51
CA MET A 211 7.97 5.84 -5.86
C MET A 211 6.74 6.74 -5.84
N LEU A 212 6.71 7.69 -6.77
CA LEU A 212 5.52 8.49 -7.03
C LEU A 212 4.58 7.72 -7.97
N THR A 213 3.29 8.00 -7.86
CA THR A 213 2.30 7.50 -8.81
C THR A 213 2.05 8.55 -9.89
N ASN A 214 1.92 8.11 -11.14
CA ASN A 214 1.55 9.01 -12.24
C ASN A 214 0.03 9.21 -12.22
N PRO A 215 -0.49 10.42 -11.91
CA PRO A 215 -1.93 10.63 -11.73
C PRO A 215 -2.72 10.35 -13.00
N ILE A 216 -2.13 10.55 -14.18
CA ILE A 216 -2.77 10.28 -15.48
C ILE A 216 -2.90 8.77 -15.70
N HIS A 217 -1.82 8.01 -15.47
CA HIS A 217 -1.85 6.56 -15.62
C HIS A 217 -2.70 5.89 -14.54
N GLN A 218 -2.73 6.42 -13.31
CA GLN A 218 -3.61 5.97 -12.24
C GLN A 218 -5.09 6.18 -12.61
N ALA A 219 -5.46 7.37 -13.09
CA ALA A 219 -6.82 7.63 -13.56
C ALA A 219 -7.21 6.70 -14.71
N GLY A 220 -6.30 6.47 -15.67
CA GLY A 220 -6.49 5.51 -16.76
C GLY A 220 -6.68 4.07 -16.26
N LEU A 221 -5.87 3.62 -15.31
CA LEU A 221 -6.00 2.29 -14.69
C LEU A 221 -7.37 2.12 -14.04
N VAL A 222 -7.81 3.11 -13.24
CA VAL A 222 -9.12 3.09 -12.58
C VAL A 222 -10.24 2.99 -13.61
N GLN A 223 -10.16 3.78 -14.69
CA GLN A 223 -11.14 3.74 -15.76
C GLN A 223 -11.21 2.37 -16.45
N LEU A 224 -10.07 1.76 -16.77
CA LEU A 224 -10.04 0.46 -17.45
C LEU A 224 -10.61 -0.66 -16.58
N VAL A 225 -10.29 -0.69 -15.28
CA VAL A 225 -10.86 -1.66 -14.34
C VAL A 225 -12.37 -1.48 -14.21
N ASN A 226 -12.85 -0.23 -14.15
CA ASN A 226 -14.28 0.05 -14.09
C ASN A 226 -15.00 -0.39 -15.38
N LEU A 227 -14.40 -0.16 -16.55
CA LEU A 227 -14.93 -0.62 -17.84
C LEU A 227 -14.94 -2.15 -17.96
N ARG A 228 -13.95 -2.83 -17.37
CA ARG A 228 -13.91 -4.29 -17.25
C ARG A 228 -14.99 -4.84 -16.30
N GLY A 229 -15.58 -3.98 -15.46
CA GLY A 229 -16.67 -4.32 -14.55
C GLY A 229 -16.23 -4.54 -13.09
N GLY A 230 -15.01 -4.15 -12.72
CA GLY A 230 -14.46 -4.30 -11.37
C GLY A 230 -13.33 -5.31 -11.27
N LEU A 231 -12.68 -5.36 -10.10
CA LEU A 231 -11.54 -6.25 -9.86
C LEU A 231 -11.91 -7.74 -9.86
N ASP A 232 -13.16 -8.09 -9.59
CA ASP A 232 -13.68 -9.46 -9.62
C ASP A 232 -13.84 -10.03 -11.04
N LYS A 233 -13.72 -9.18 -12.07
CA LYS A 233 -13.79 -9.57 -13.50
C LYS A 233 -12.42 -9.80 -14.14
N LEU A 234 -11.36 -9.67 -13.35
CA LEU A 234 -9.99 -9.98 -13.78
C LEU A 234 -9.73 -11.47 -13.55
N GLU A 235 -9.23 -12.14 -14.59
CA GLU A 235 -9.04 -13.59 -14.61
C GLU A 235 -7.57 -13.98 -14.39
N LEU A 236 -6.65 -13.06 -14.67
CA LEU A 236 -5.22 -13.26 -14.53
C LEU A 236 -4.84 -13.39 -13.06
N PRO A 237 -4.29 -14.55 -12.63
CA PRO A 237 -4.00 -14.80 -11.22
C PRO A 237 -3.08 -13.72 -10.61
N GLY A 238 -3.49 -13.19 -9.46
CA GLY A 238 -2.76 -12.16 -8.72
C GLY A 238 -2.99 -10.73 -9.21
N LEU A 239 -3.52 -10.50 -10.41
CA LEU A 239 -3.69 -9.14 -10.95
C LEU A 239 -4.59 -8.27 -10.07
N ALA A 240 -5.77 -8.79 -9.69
CA ALA A 240 -6.71 -8.08 -8.83
C ALA A 240 -6.11 -7.71 -7.47
N ALA A 241 -5.38 -8.65 -6.85
CA ALA A 241 -4.73 -8.45 -5.56
C ALA A 241 -3.58 -7.41 -5.64
N VAL A 242 -2.80 -7.44 -6.71
CA VAL A 242 -1.72 -6.47 -6.92
C VAL A 242 -2.27 -5.07 -7.21
N ILE A 243 -3.36 -4.93 -8.00
CA ILE A 243 -4.04 -3.63 -8.19
C ILE A 243 -4.59 -3.12 -6.85
N SER A 244 -5.23 -3.99 -6.06
CA SER A 244 -5.71 -3.66 -4.71
C SER A 244 -4.57 -3.16 -3.82
N PHE A 245 -3.41 -3.84 -3.80
CA PHE A 245 -2.23 -3.41 -3.05
C PHE A 245 -1.75 -2.01 -3.46
N PHE A 246 -1.60 -1.74 -4.76
CA PHE A 246 -1.16 -0.42 -5.22
C PHE A 246 -2.20 0.68 -4.96
N SER A 247 -3.51 0.36 -4.98
CA SER A 247 -4.57 1.26 -4.55
C SER A 247 -4.45 1.63 -3.07
N ILE A 248 -4.16 0.65 -2.20
CA ILE A 248 -3.93 0.89 -0.76
C ILE A 248 -2.66 1.71 -0.54
N LEU A 249 -1.59 1.41 -1.27
CA LEU A 249 -0.34 2.18 -1.22
C LEU A 249 -0.58 3.64 -1.60
N SER A 250 -1.20 3.89 -2.75
CA SER A 250 -1.50 5.26 -3.20
C SER A 250 -2.37 5.99 -2.18
N ALA A 251 -3.41 5.33 -1.66
CA ALA A 251 -4.30 5.88 -0.65
C ALA A 251 -3.57 6.21 0.66
N SER A 252 -2.59 5.38 1.05
CA SER A 252 -1.75 5.62 2.23
C SER A 252 -0.84 6.84 2.03
N GLN A 253 -0.23 7.00 0.84
CA GLN A 253 0.60 8.16 0.50
C GLN A 253 -0.19 9.48 0.43
N THR A 254 -1.45 9.41 -0.02
CA THR A 254 -2.32 10.59 -0.16
C THR A 254 -3.22 10.84 1.05
N LEU A 255 -3.22 9.94 2.04
CA LEU A 255 -4.12 9.95 3.19
C LEU A 255 -5.61 10.01 2.78
N SER A 256 -5.95 9.25 1.74
CA SER A 256 -7.31 9.17 1.18
C SER A 256 -7.88 7.78 1.31
N ARG A 257 -9.16 7.61 0.93
CA ARG A 257 -9.78 6.29 0.87
C ARG A 257 -9.23 5.50 -0.33
N PRO A 258 -9.05 4.17 -0.22
CA PRO A 258 -8.73 3.32 -1.36
C PRO A 258 -9.85 3.34 -2.41
N HIS A 259 -9.50 3.37 -3.70
CA HIS A 259 -10.49 3.40 -4.80
C HIS A 259 -11.15 2.04 -5.02
N PHE A 260 -10.39 0.97 -4.79
CA PHE A 260 -10.84 -0.40 -5.00
C PHE A 260 -11.08 -1.14 -3.69
N PRO A 261 -11.96 -2.17 -3.66
CA PRO A 261 -12.06 -3.07 -2.53
C PRO A 261 -10.76 -3.85 -2.33
N PHE A 262 -10.53 -4.32 -1.10
CA PHE A 262 -9.42 -5.22 -0.82
C PHE A 262 -9.61 -6.56 -1.54
N MET A 263 -8.57 -7.04 -2.22
CA MET A 263 -8.51 -8.36 -2.87
C MET A 263 -7.36 -9.17 -2.28
N SER A 264 -7.66 -10.37 -1.78
CA SER A 264 -6.69 -11.31 -1.20
C SER A 264 -5.80 -11.92 -2.28
N LEU A 265 -4.49 -11.97 -2.02
CA LEU A 265 -3.53 -12.75 -2.79
C LEU A 265 -3.81 -14.25 -2.67
N TYR A 266 -4.13 -14.72 -1.47
CA TYR A 266 -4.34 -16.15 -1.22
C TYR A 266 -5.58 -16.69 -1.96
N PHE A 267 -6.71 -15.99 -1.90
CA PHE A 267 -7.97 -16.45 -2.48
C PHE A 267 -8.27 -15.87 -3.86
N GLY A 268 -7.57 -14.81 -4.29
CA GLY A 268 -7.87 -14.08 -5.53
C GLY A 268 -9.23 -13.34 -5.51
N ARG A 269 -9.83 -13.15 -4.34
CA ARG A 269 -11.15 -12.53 -4.15
C ARG A 269 -11.17 -11.64 -2.91
N GLN A 270 -12.26 -10.91 -2.70
CA GLN A 270 -12.43 -10.10 -1.51
C GLN A 270 -12.37 -10.96 -0.24
N MET A 271 -11.71 -10.42 0.79
CA MET A 271 -11.66 -10.98 2.13
C MET A 271 -12.16 -9.92 3.12
N THR A 272 -12.78 -10.36 4.21
CA THR A 272 -13.32 -9.48 5.25
C THR A 272 -12.52 -9.57 6.55
N LEU A 273 -12.59 -8.53 7.39
CA LEU A 273 -12.01 -8.60 8.74
C LEU A 273 -12.57 -9.74 9.57
N HIS A 274 -13.84 -10.10 9.37
CA HIS A 274 -14.44 -11.24 10.06
C HIS A 274 -13.72 -12.55 9.72
N GLN A 275 -13.36 -12.77 8.45
CA GLN A 275 -12.59 -13.95 8.05
C GLN A 275 -11.19 -13.98 8.67
N LEU A 276 -10.53 -12.82 8.77
CA LEU A 276 -9.26 -12.68 9.50
C LEU A 276 -9.44 -13.08 10.97
N LEU A 277 -10.44 -12.53 11.66
CA LEU A 277 -10.69 -12.83 13.07
C LEU A 277 -11.01 -14.30 13.31
N LEU A 278 -11.86 -14.92 12.48
CA LEU A 278 -12.18 -16.35 12.57
C LEU A 278 -10.93 -17.23 12.41
N SER A 279 -10.02 -16.86 11.51
CA SER A 279 -8.80 -17.64 11.26
C SER A 279 -7.80 -17.64 12.43
N ARG A 280 -7.92 -16.68 13.36
CA ARG A 280 -7.02 -16.52 14.51
C ARG A 280 -7.62 -17.07 15.81
N GLY A 281 -8.88 -17.51 15.80
CA GLY A 281 -9.59 -17.99 16.98
C GLY A 281 -10.07 -16.85 17.89
N PRO A 282 -10.79 -17.17 18.98
CA PRO A 282 -11.26 -16.16 19.92
C PRO A 282 -10.07 -15.51 20.64
N THR A 283 -9.88 -14.20 20.46
CA THR A 283 -9.00 -13.40 21.32
C THR A 283 -9.66 -13.24 22.68
N GLN A 284 -9.15 -13.93 23.69
CA GLN A 284 -9.63 -13.85 25.07
C GLN A 284 -9.07 -12.60 25.76
N ASP A 285 -9.50 -11.39 25.36
CA ASP A 285 -9.11 -10.18 26.09
C ASP A 285 -10.34 -9.47 26.66
N ILE A 286 -10.52 -9.64 27.98
CA ILE A 286 -11.53 -8.97 28.83
C ILE A 286 -11.46 -7.43 28.67
N GLU A 287 -10.30 -6.89 28.28
CA GLU A 287 -10.12 -5.45 28.08
C GLU A 287 -10.82 -4.90 26.82
N GLN A 288 -11.19 -5.73 25.85
CA GLN A 288 -11.89 -5.30 24.64
C GLN A 288 -13.33 -4.86 24.89
N GLU A 289 -14.00 -5.43 25.90
CA GLU A 289 -15.36 -5.02 26.28
C GLU A 289 -15.42 -3.53 26.64
N SER A 290 -14.33 -3.01 27.23
CA SER A 290 -14.24 -1.60 27.61
C SER A 290 -14.17 -0.63 26.42
N LEU A 291 -13.69 -1.08 25.25
CA LEU A 291 -13.65 -0.25 24.04
C LEU A 291 -14.99 -0.18 23.31
N ILE A 292 -15.88 -1.14 23.58
CA ILE A 292 -17.20 -1.22 22.92
C ILE A 292 -18.03 0.02 23.24
N GLU A 293 -17.96 0.50 24.48
CA GLU A 293 -18.74 1.64 24.96
C GLU A 293 -18.28 2.98 24.37
N VAL A 294 -17.04 3.06 23.89
CA VAL A 294 -16.37 4.34 23.57
C VAL A 294 -15.94 4.46 22.11
N THR A 295 -16.13 3.42 21.29
CA THR A 295 -15.75 3.42 19.87
C THR A 295 -16.85 2.84 18.98
N MET A 296 -16.86 3.25 17.71
CA MET A 296 -17.79 2.72 16.70
C MET A 296 -17.49 1.25 16.36
N PRO A 297 -18.50 0.42 16.01
CA PRO A 297 -18.31 -1.00 15.69
C PRO A 297 -17.24 -1.29 14.63
N GLU A 298 -17.15 -0.46 13.59
CA GLU A 298 -16.13 -0.59 12.55
C GLU A 298 -14.72 -0.41 13.10
N MET A 299 -14.53 0.53 14.02
CA MET A 299 -13.26 0.80 14.68
C MET A 299 -12.88 -0.32 15.65
N GLN A 300 -13.86 -0.88 16.37
CA GLN A 300 -13.66 -2.05 17.24
C GLN A 300 -13.14 -3.25 16.43
N ASN A 301 -13.71 -3.50 15.24
CA ASN A 301 -13.25 -4.57 14.35
C ASN A 301 -11.80 -4.36 13.89
N ILE A 302 -11.42 -3.10 13.64
CA ILE A 302 -10.04 -2.75 13.28
C ILE A 302 -9.10 -3.02 14.46
N PHE A 303 -9.41 -2.57 15.68
CA PHE A 303 -8.58 -2.84 16.86
C PHE A 303 -8.37 -4.34 17.10
N ARG A 304 -9.44 -5.14 17.01
CA ARG A 304 -9.33 -6.61 17.11
C ARG A 304 -8.44 -7.20 16.03
N GLY A 305 -8.60 -6.73 14.80
CA GLY A 305 -7.77 -7.16 13.68
C GLY A 305 -6.30 -6.75 13.85
N LEU A 306 -6.02 -5.56 14.39
CA LEU A 306 -4.67 -5.09 14.71
C LEU A 306 -3.99 -5.99 15.73
N GLN A 307 -4.67 -6.33 16.83
CA GLN A 307 -4.14 -7.24 17.84
C GLN A 307 -3.85 -8.62 17.23
N ALA A 308 -4.79 -9.17 16.48
CA ALA A 308 -4.62 -10.45 15.80
C ALA A 308 -3.43 -10.47 14.83
N TYR A 309 -3.19 -9.35 14.12
CA TYR A 309 -2.04 -9.18 13.24
C TYR A 309 -0.73 -8.96 13.98
N ILE A 310 -0.73 -8.19 15.08
CA ILE A 310 0.45 -8.01 15.93
C ILE A 310 0.92 -9.36 16.47
N SER A 311 0.02 -10.20 16.97
CA SER A 311 0.35 -11.56 17.39
C SER A 311 0.91 -12.40 16.24
N LEU A 312 0.33 -12.27 15.03
CA LEU A 312 0.83 -12.98 13.85
C LEU A 312 2.26 -12.54 13.48
N VAL A 313 2.57 -11.25 13.58
CA VAL A 313 3.91 -10.72 13.35
C VAL A 313 4.89 -11.23 14.40
N GLN A 314 4.49 -11.27 15.68
CA GLN A 314 5.33 -11.81 16.76
C GLN A 314 5.64 -13.29 16.54
N GLU A 315 4.63 -14.11 16.26
CA GLU A 315 4.79 -15.53 15.93
C GLU A 315 5.73 -15.74 14.73
N HIS A 316 5.64 -14.87 13.71
CA HIS A 316 6.54 -14.91 12.56
C HIS A 316 7.99 -14.61 12.96
N GLN A 317 8.21 -13.59 13.78
CA GLN A 317 9.55 -13.16 14.21
C GLN A 317 10.22 -14.18 15.14
N GLU A 318 9.42 -14.88 15.94
CA GLU A 318 9.87 -15.98 16.81
C GLU A 318 10.12 -17.28 16.03
N GLY A 319 9.88 -17.30 14.71
CA GLY A 319 10.06 -18.46 13.85
C GLY A 319 9.03 -19.57 14.09
N MET A 320 7.92 -19.26 14.78
CA MET A 320 6.86 -20.22 15.09
C MET A 320 5.92 -20.44 13.91
N LEU A 321 5.89 -19.50 12.95
CA LEU A 321 5.21 -19.71 11.68
C LEU A 321 6.15 -20.37 10.68
N ALA A 322 5.62 -21.34 9.91
CA ALA A 322 6.33 -21.88 8.77
C ALA A 322 6.76 -20.77 7.78
N GLU A 323 7.79 -21.02 6.95
CA GLU A 323 8.24 -20.13 5.85
C GLU A 323 7.11 -19.65 4.89
N VAL A 324 5.94 -20.27 5.05
CA VAL A 324 4.70 -20.17 4.28
C VAL A 324 3.80 -18.97 4.66
N ALA A 325 4.08 -18.27 5.77
CA ALA A 325 3.21 -17.19 6.27
C ALA A 325 3.19 -15.90 5.41
N GLY A 326 4.02 -15.81 4.36
CA GLY A 326 4.21 -14.58 3.58
C GLY A 326 2.92 -14.01 3.00
N MET A 327 2.07 -14.82 2.36
CA MET A 327 0.80 -14.33 1.81
C MET A 327 -0.22 -13.95 2.88
N THR A 328 -0.35 -14.73 3.96
CA THR A 328 -1.25 -14.40 5.06
C THR A 328 -0.87 -13.08 5.71
N LEU A 329 0.43 -12.87 5.95
CA LEU A 329 0.96 -11.59 6.45
C LEU A 329 0.64 -10.44 5.49
N CYS A 330 0.81 -10.63 4.18
CA CYS A 330 0.46 -9.61 3.17
C CYS A 330 -1.03 -9.27 3.21
N ASP A 331 -1.87 -10.30 3.17
CA ASP A 331 -3.31 -10.15 3.08
C ASP A 331 -3.89 -9.48 4.33
N PHE A 332 -3.44 -9.88 5.52
CA PHE A 332 -3.93 -9.29 6.77
C PHE A 332 -3.46 -7.84 6.91
N ARG A 333 -2.18 -7.58 6.62
CA ARG A 333 -1.62 -6.23 6.63
C ARG A 333 -2.41 -5.30 5.71
N ASN A 334 -2.60 -5.72 4.45
CA ASN A 334 -3.24 -4.91 3.43
C ASN A 334 -4.73 -4.71 3.73
N LEU A 335 -5.42 -5.75 4.20
CA LEU A 335 -6.83 -5.66 4.63
C LEU A 335 -6.98 -4.66 5.77
N LEU A 336 -6.12 -4.73 6.79
CA LEU A 336 -6.16 -3.80 7.92
C LEU A 336 -5.93 -2.36 7.47
N GLN A 337 -4.89 -2.12 6.69
CA GLN A 337 -4.60 -0.78 6.16
C GLN A 337 -5.76 -0.25 5.31
N TRP A 338 -6.38 -1.10 4.50
CA TRP A 338 -7.57 -0.74 3.71
C TRP A 338 -8.73 -0.29 4.61
N HIS A 339 -9.00 -1.03 5.69
CA HIS A 339 -10.06 -0.67 6.64
C HIS A 339 -9.75 0.60 7.43
N ILE A 340 -8.50 0.79 7.89
CA ILE A 340 -8.04 2.01 8.55
C ILE A 340 -8.30 3.24 7.66
N LEU A 341 -7.89 3.18 6.39
CA LEU A 341 -8.09 4.28 5.45
C LEU A 341 -9.55 4.43 4.98
N SER A 342 -10.39 3.42 5.22
CA SER A 342 -11.82 3.46 4.88
C SER A 342 -12.68 4.13 5.95
N LEU A 343 -12.16 4.33 7.16
CA LEU A 343 -12.82 5.12 8.21
C LEU A 343 -12.99 6.57 7.72
N LEU A 344 -14.23 7.06 7.77
CA LEU A 344 -14.55 8.42 7.36
C LEU A 344 -14.06 9.43 8.40
N PRO A 345 -13.55 10.60 7.99
CA PRO A 345 -13.36 11.72 8.91
C PRO A 345 -14.65 12.06 9.67
N ALA A 346 -14.54 12.48 10.92
CA ALA A 346 -15.70 12.83 11.74
C ALA A 346 -16.62 13.88 11.10
N SER A 347 -16.05 14.82 10.34
CA SER A 347 -16.80 15.83 9.58
C SER A 347 -17.78 15.24 8.56
N HIS A 348 -17.63 13.97 8.16
CA HIS A 348 -18.48 13.29 7.19
C HIS A 348 -19.46 12.30 7.84
N LEU A 349 -19.47 12.16 9.16
CA LEU A 349 -20.32 11.20 9.88
C LEU A 349 -21.63 11.81 10.42
N GLY A 350 -21.83 13.12 10.23
CA GLY A 350 -23.02 13.83 10.72
C GLY A 350 -22.88 14.33 12.17
N HIS A 351 -23.83 15.15 12.62
CA HIS A 351 -23.75 15.88 13.90
C HIS A 351 -24.09 15.05 15.16
N ASP A 352 -24.67 13.85 15.02
CA ASP A 352 -25.19 13.05 16.14
C ASP A 352 -24.28 11.87 16.55
N LEU A 353 -22.95 12.06 16.49
CA LEU A 353 -22.03 11.03 16.94
C LEU A 353 -21.90 11.02 18.48
N GLN A 354 -22.50 10.02 19.12
CA GLN A 354 -22.32 9.70 20.54
C GLN A 354 -20.83 9.48 20.92
N PHE A 355 -19.98 9.19 19.95
CA PHE A 355 -18.54 8.91 20.10
C PHE A 355 -17.63 10.11 19.81
N TYR A 356 -18.23 11.26 19.46
CA TYR A 356 -17.52 12.53 19.27
C TYR A 356 -17.38 13.18 20.64
N PRO A 357 -16.24 12.97 21.29
CA PRO A 357 -15.07 13.67 20.77
C PRO A 357 -13.81 12.78 20.60
N VAL A 358 -13.93 11.46 20.76
CA VAL A 358 -12.79 10.52 20.75
C VAL A 358 -12.52 9.96 19.37
N TYR A 359 -13.59 9.81 18.55
CA TYR A 359 -13.52 9.13 17.26
C TYR A 359 -12.42 9.68 16.34
N GLU A 360 -12.37 10.99 16.12
CA GLU A 360 -11.42 11.55 15.15
C GLU A 360 -9.97 11.42 15.61
N SER A 361 -9.71 11.62 16.91
CA SER A 361 -8.39 11.39 17.50
C SER A 361 -7.96 9.93 17.32
N CYS A 362 -8.85 8.97 17.62
CA CYS A 362 -8.59 7.55 17.41
C CYS A 362 -8.39 7.20 15.93
N ARG A 363 -9.19 7.79 15.03
CA ARG A 363 -9.07 7.58 13.58
C ARG A 363 -7.70 8.06 13.08
N LEU A 364 -7.27 9.25 13.47
CA LEU A 364 -5.97 9.81 13.08
C LEU A 364 -4.81 8.99 13.68
N ALA A 365 -4.93 8.56 14.94
CA ALA A 365 -3.96 7.68 15.58
C ALA A 365 -3.89 6.30 14.90
N LEU A 366 -5.03 5.74 14.46
CA LEU A 366 -5.07 4.54 13.62
C LEU A 366 -4.38 4.74 12.27
N VAL A 367 -4.54 5.90 11.63
CA VAL A 367 -3.82 6.20 10.38
C VAL A 367 -2.31 6.30 10.63
N ILE A 368 -1.88 6.93 11.72
CA ILE A 368 -0.46 6.97 12.14
C ILE A 368 0.06 5.55 12.38
N PHE A 369 -0.68 4.72 13.12
CA PHE A 369 -0.34 3.32 13.38
C PHE A 369 -0.26 2.51 12.07
N GLY A 370 -1.20 2.76 11.17
CA GLY A 370 -1.26 2.18 9.83
C GLY A 370 0.00 2.47 9.02
N VAL A 371 0.28 3.74 8.73
CA VAL A 371 1.40 4.13 7.85
C VAL A 371 2.78 4.03 8.51
N GLY A 372 2.85 4.06 9.84
CA GLY A 372 4.10 3.97 10.60
C GLY A 372 4.50 2.55 10.98
N ILE A 373 3.53 1.65 11.17
CA ILE A 373 3.77 0.34 11.79
C ILE A 373 3.24 -0.82 10.94
N ILE A 374 1.95 -0.83 10.61
CA ILE A 374 1.31 -1.96 9.91
C ILE A 374 1.73 -2.00 8.45
N PHE A 375 1.59 -0.88 7.76
CA PHE A 375 1.92 -0.67 6.37
C PHE A 375 3.04 0.39 6.31
N PRO A 376 4.26 0.03 6.75
CA PRO A 376 5.30 0.99 7.05
C PRO A 376 5.80 1.70 5.80
N LEU A 377 5.32 2.92 5.60
CA LEU A 377 5.75 3.77 4.51
C LEU A 377 7.12 4.40 4.82
N PRO A 378 7.99 4.59 3.81
CA PRO A 378 9.17 5.41 3.94
C PRO A 378 8.83 6.82 4.47
N LEU A 379 9.78 7.44 5.19
CA LEU A 379 9.55 8.71 5.90
C LEU A 379 9.00 9.82 4.99
N GLU A 380 9.51 9.92 3.76
CA GLU A 380 9.09 10.90 2.77
C GLU A 380 7.62 10.70 2.33
N ALA A 381 7.13 9.47 2.39
CA ALA A 381 5.80 9.08 1.90
C ALA A 381 4.74 9.00 3.02
N SER A 382 5.16 8.79 4.27
CA SER A 382 4.26 8.52 5.40
C SER A 382 3.49 9.73 5.93
N ARG A 383 3.94 10.96 5.64
CA ARG A 383 3.32 12.22 6.09
C ARG A 383 3.02 12.26 7.61
N LEU A 384 3.81 11.55 8.42
CA LEU A 384 3.65 11.47 9.87
C LEU A 384 3.58 12.85 10.57
N PRO A 385 4.41 13.86 10.22
CA PRO A 385 4.31 15.19 10.84
C PRO A 385 2.96 15.89 10.57
N THR A 386 2.39 15.70 9.38
CA THR A 386 1.07 16.23 9.03
C THR A 386 -0.01 15.57 9.88
N LEU A 387 0.02 14.25 9.99
CA LEU A 387 -0.92 13.48 10.81
C LEU A 387 -0.82 13.86 12.29
N ALA A 388 0.39 14.05 12.82
CA ALA A 388 0.58 14.53 14.19
C ALA A 388 0.01 15.94 14.40
N THR A 389 0.12 16.82 13.41
CA THR A 389 -0.47 18.17 13.49
C THR A 389 -2.00 18.11 13.54
N MET A 390 -2.61 17.25 12.72
CA MET A 390 -4.06 17.03 12.72
C MET A 390 -4.52 16.43 14.06
N LEU A 391 -3.84 15.38 14.53
CA LEU A 391 -4.19 14.71 15.78
C LEU A 391 -4.06 15.64 16.99
N ARG A 392 -3.03 16.48 17.04
CA ARG A 392 -2.91 17.52 18.06
C ARG A 392 -4.12 18.46 18.08
N SER A 393 -4.60 18.88 16.91
CA SER A 393 -5.72 19.82 16.80
C SER A 393 -7.00 19.22 17.39
N GLU A 394 -7.24 17.93 17.13
CA GLU A 394 -8.39 17.19 17.67
C GLU A 394 -8.25 16.88 19.17
N LEU A 395 -7.04 16.55 19.64
CA LEU A 395 -6.80 16.30 21.06
C LEU A 395 -6.86 17.58 21.90
N ALA A 396 -6.52 18.73 21.32
CA ALA A 396 -6.56 20.03 21.99
C ALA A 396 -7.98 20.64 22.06
N SER A 397 -8.86 20.29 21.12
CA SER A 397 -10.28 20.70 21.18
C SER A 397 -11.06 19.91 22.24
N PHE A 398 -10.50 18.78 22.69
CA PHE A 398 -11.05 17.90 23.69
C PHE A 398 -10.86 18.45 25.11
N ASN A 399 -11.94 18.80 25.82
CA ASN A 399 -11.86 19.25 27.20
C ASN A 399 -11.80 18.07 28.18
N GLU A 400 -10.66 17.84 28.81
CA GLU A 400 -10.46 16.78 29.83
C GLU A 400 -11.46 16.86 31.00
N LYS A 401 -11.94 18.06 31.34
CA LYS A 401 -12.90 18.25 32.44
C LYS A 401 -14.30 17.71 32.13
N ALA A 402 -14.59 17.39 30.87
CA ALA A 402 -15.90 16.93 30.42
C ALA A 402 -16.04 15.40 30.42
N LEU A 403 -14.98 14.65 30.75
CA LEU A 403 -15.02 13.19 30.73
C LEU A 403 -15.25 12.59 32.13
N PRO A 404 -16.15 11.60 32.26
CA PRO A 404 -16.15 10.70 33.41
C PRO A 404 -14.77 10.03 33.56
N GLN A 405 -14.46 9.50 34.74
CA GLN A 405 -13.32 8.62 35.01
C GLN A 405 -13.44 7.27 34.26
N ASN A 406 -13.68 7.28 32.95
CA ASN A 406 -13.79 6.08 32.13
C ASN A 406 -12.38 5.58 31.79
N PRO A 407 -11.97 4.40 32.28
CA PRO A 407 -10.63 3.87 32.05
C PRO A 407 -10.30 3.64 30.56
N ALA A 408 -11.30 3.28 29.73
CA ALA A 408 -11.10 3.05 28.31
C ALA A 408 -10.73 4.34 27.57
N LEU A 409 -11.34 5.46 27.96
CA LEU A 409 -11.04 6.78 27.40
C LEU A 409 -9.64 7.25 27.78
N ALA A 410 -9.21 6.99 29.02
CA ALA A 410 -7.85 7.27 29.46
C ALA A 410 -6.82 6.45 28.66
N LYS A 411 -7.06 5.14 28.48
CA LYS A 411 -6.22 4.26 27.65
C LYS A 411 -6.11 4.75 26.21
N LEU A 412 -7.23 5.12 25.57
CA LEU A 412 -7.25 5.68 24.22
C LEU A 412 -6.52 7.02 24.11
N ARG A 413 -6.69 7.92 25.08
CA ARG A 413 -6.00 9.22 25.11
C ARG A 413 -4.50 9.03 25.24
N CYS A 414 -4.03 8.17 26.14
CA CYS A 414 -2.62 7.82 26.25
C CYS A 414 -2.08 7.29 24.92
N TRP A 415 -2.80 6.33 24.31
CA TRP A 415 -2.41 5.76 23.02
C TRP A 415 -2.28 6.82 21.90
N CYS A 416 -3.24 7.74 21.81
CA CYS A 416 -3.19 8.86 20.86
C CYS A 416 -2.03 9.82 21.14
N LEU A 417 -1.76 10.15 22.40
CA LEU A 417 -0.65 11.03 22.79
C LEU A 417 0.71 10.41 22.45
N LEU A 418 0.89 9.11 22.70
CA LEU A 418 2.12 8.40 22.37
C LEU A 418 2.35 8.35 20.85
N LEU A 419 1.36 7.91 20.08
CA LEU A 419 1.51 7.81 18.63
C LEU A 419 1.69 9.17 17.97
N GLY A 420 0.91 10.17 18.38
CA GLY A 420 1.04 11.54 17.89
C GLY A 420 2.39 12.15 18.27
N GLY A 421 2.85 11.93 19.50
CA GLY A 421 4.15 12.37 19.96
C GLY A 421 5.28 11.75 19.14
N ILE A 422 5.28 10.43 18.95
CA ILE A 422 6.26 9.72 18.12
C ILE A 422 6.23 10.23 16.67
N ALA A 423 5.05 10.37 16.08
CA ALA A 423 4.88 10.92 14.74
C ALA A 423 5.32 12.38 14.60
N ALA A 424 5.28 13.16 15.69
CA ALA A 424 5.74 14.55 15.75
C ALA A 424 7.27 14.69 15.88
N LYS A 425 8.05 13.60 15.94
CA LYS A 425 9.52 13.65 16.04
C LYS A 425 10.12 14.55 14.96
N GLY A 426 10.99 15.48 15.37
CA GLY A 426 11.61 16.47 14.48
C GLY A 426 10.69 17.61 14.02
N SER A 427 9.44 17.69 14.51
CA SER A 427 8.52 18.80 14.24
C SER A 427 8.41 19.76 15.43
N GLN A 428 7.94 20.98 15.17
CA GLN A 428 7.63 21.98 16.21
C GLN A 428 6.52 21.53 17.18
N HIS A 429 5.74 20.50 16.83
CA HIS A 429 4.61 20.04 17.63
C HIS A 429 4.99 18.98 18.68
N ARG A 430 6.22 18.44 18.64
CA ARG A 430 6.71 17.44 19.60
C ARG A 430 6.56 17.89 21.05
N GLN A 431 6.93 19.13 21.34
CA GLN A 431 6.88 19.70 22.70
C GLN A 431 5.46 19.78 23.27
N TRP A 432 4.45 19.96 22.41
CA TRP A 432 3.05 19.95 22.86
C TRP A 432 2.65 18.55 23.36
N TYR A 433 2.99 17.50 22.61
CA TYR A 433 2.73 16.11 23.03
C TYR A 433 3.46 15.73 24.31
N VAL A 434 4.72 16.19 24.48
CA VAL A 434 5.50 16.00 25.71
C VAL A 434 4.79 16.63 26.91
N GLY A 435 4.32 17.88 26.77
CA GLY A 435 3.58 18.59 27.81
C GLY A 435 2.26 17.91 28.19
N GLU A 436 1.47 17.49 27.19
CA GLU A 436 0.20 16.80 27.42
C GLU A 436 0.41 15.41 28.05
N LEU A 437 1.42 14.66 27.59
CA LEU A 437 1.73 13.34 28.17
C LEU A 437 2.20 13.46 29.62
N ARG A 438 2.97 14.51 29.96
CA ARG A 438 3.35 14.83 31.34
C ARG A 438 2.13 15.13 32.21
N ALA A 439 1.23 16.00 31.75
CA ALA A 439 0.01 16.33 32.48
C ALA A 439 -0.88 15.10 32.69
N PHE A 440 -1.06 14.31 31.63
CA PHE A 440 -1.79 13.04 31.68
C PHE A 440 -1.20 12.08 32.73
N ALA A 441 0.12 11.91 32.74
CA ALA A 441 0.80 11.04 33.69
C ALA A 441 0.61 11.48 35.15
N GLN A 442 0.62 12.79 35.41
CA GLN A 442 0.35 13.33 36.74
C GLN A 442 -1.09 13.05 37.19
N ILE A 443 -2.07 13.25 36.31
CA ILE A 443 -3.49 13.01 36.60
C ILE A 443 -3.75 11.53 36.90
N HIS A 444 -3.11 10.63 36.15
CA HIS A 444 -3.29 9.18 36.27
C HIS A 444 -2.28 8.49 37.20
N SER A 445 -1.44 9.26 37.91
CA SER A 445 -0.40 8.74 38.83
C SER A 445 0.57 7.74 38.18
N LEU A 446 0.97 8.00 36.94
CA LEU A 446 1.90 7.17 36.17
C LEU A 446 3.33 7.69 36.35
N SER A 447 4.22 6.80 36.76
CA SER A 447 5.59 7.15 37.15
C SER A 447 6.65 6.49 36.27
N THR A 448 6.32 5.37 35.64
CA THR A 448 7.24 4.54 34.85
C THR A 448 6.81 4.42 33.39
N TRP A 449 7.77 4.13 32.51
CA TRP A 449 7.49 3.81 31.11
C TRP A 449 6.60 2.56 31.01
N ASP A 450 6.82 1.55 31.85
CA ASP A 450 6.07 0.30 31.80
C ASP A 450 4.57 0.51 32.10
N GLU A 451 4.22 1.39 33.04
CA GLU A 451 2.82 1.76 33.31
C GLU A 451 2.17 2.46 32.10
N VAL A 452 2.90 3.38 31.46
CA VAL A 452 2.46 4.09 30.26
C VAL A 452 2.28 3.13 29.08
N LYS A 453 3.26 2.23 28.88
CA LYS A 453 3.25 1.18 27.86
C LYS A 453 2.09 0.21 28.08
N LEU A 454 1.80 -0.18 29.32
CA LEU A 454 0.71 -1.11 29.65
C LEU A 454 -0.65 -0.56 29.17
N MET A 455 -0.93 0.72 29.41
CA MET A 455 -2.14 1.34 28.89
C MET A 455 -2.17 1.36 27.36
N ALA A 456 -1.07 1.69 26.69
CA ALA A 456 -1.02 1.71 25.24
C ALA A 456 -1.21 0.30 24.63
N LYS A 457 -0.64 -0.72 25.27
CA LYS A 457 -0.73 -2.13 24.88
C LYS A 457 -2.15 -2.68 24.98
N SER A 458 -2.95 -2.20 25.95
CA SER A 458 -4.38 -2.55 26.05
C SER A 458 -5.21 -2.11 24.84
N ILE A 459 -4.72 -1.14 24.04
CA ILE A 459 -5.33 -0.73 22.77
C ILE A 459 -4.70 -1.52 21.63
N SER A 460 -3.46 -1.16 21.26
CA SER A 460 -2.69 -1.78 20.18
C SER A 460 -1.25 -1.28 20.24
N TRP A 461 -0.29 -2.14 20.55
CA TRP A 461 1.12 -1.76 20.64
C TRP A 461 2.03 -2.87 20.15
N LEU A 462 2.84 -2.58 19.13
CA LEU A 462 3.86 -3.50 18.64
C LEU A 462 5.21 -3.09 19.23
N GLU A 463 5.66 -3.81 20.24
CA GLU A 463 6.83 -3.43 21.06
C GLU A 463 8.07 -3.16 20.23
N ILE A 464 8.40 -4.07 19.29
CA ILE A 464 9.58 -3.91 18.42
C ILE A 464 9.52 -2.63 17.57
N ALA A 465 8.33 -2.15 17.24
CA ALA A 465 8.17 -0.96 16.41
C ALA A 465 8.12 0.34 17.22
N CYS A 466 7.59 0.29 18.44
CA CYS A 466 7.22 1.47 19.19
C CYS A 466 8.08 1.75 20.43
N ASP A 467 8.65 0.73 21.08
CA ASP A 467 9.24 0.88 22.42
C ASP A 467 10.38 1.90 22.47
N ALA A 468 11.31 1.83 21.53
CA ALA A 468 12.45 2.76 21.49
C ALA A 468 12.00 4.22 21.36
N ALA A 469 11.06 4.51 20.46
CA ALA A 469 10.55 5.86 20.23
C ALA A 469 9.59 6.34 21.33
N GLY A 470 8.82 5.42 21.91
CA GLY A 470 7.94 5.67 23.04
C GLY A 470 8.71 6.01 24.31
N MET A 471 9.76 5.24 24.62
CA MET A 471 10.66 5.51 25.73
C MET A 471 11.38 6.85 25.54
N GLN A 472 11.87 7.16 24.34
CA GLN A 472 12.45 8.46 24.02
C GLN A 472 11.46 9.61 24.30
N LEU A 473 10.19 9.47 23.87
CA LEU A 473 9.15 10.46 24.15
C LEU A 473 8.86 10.60 25.65
N TRP A 474 8.82 9.47 26.36
CA TRP A 474 8.56 9.46 27.79
C TRP A 474 9.69 10.13 28.58
N ASP A 475 10.94 9.90 28.23
CA ASP A 475 12.08 10.54 28.87
C ASP A 475 12.07 12.06 28.69
N GLU A 476 11.64 12.55 27.51
CA GLU A 476 11.42 14.00 27.30
C GLU A 476 10.38 14.59 28.26
N THR A 477 9.41 13.81 28.76
CA THR A 477 8.44 14.30 29.76
C THR A 477 9.05 14.52 31.13
N ARG A 478 10.25 13.99 31.40
CA ARG A 478 10.94 14.12 32.69
C ARG A 478 11.94 15.28 32.72
N HIS A 479 12.22 15.89 31.58
CA HIS A 479 13.07 17.07 31.41
C HIS A 479 12.23 18.34 31.28
#